data_AF-A0A7W8FSS4-F1
#
_entry.id   AF-A0A7W8FSS4-F1
#
_cell.length_a   1.000
_cell.length_b   1.000
_cell.length_c   1.000
_cell.angle_alpha   90.00
_cell.angle_beta   90.00
_cell.angle_gamma   90.00
#
_symmetry.space_group_name_H-M   'P 1'
#
loop_
_entity.id
_entity.type
_entity.pdbx_description
1 polymer ?
#
loop_
_entity_poly.entity_id
_entity_poly.type
_entity_poly.pdbx_seq_one_letter_code
_entity_poly.pdbx_strand_id
1 'polypeptide(L)'
;MKFYKYIELDDKIVHGTLENGHLFWEKEIRGWNDNETFLDMTSIVKIRAIDFQDEPEMKINVDYSRSDMEEDLMIGKLVDRAKNDLLTAGPAVQ
;
A
#
# COMPACT_ATOMS: atom_id res chain seq x y z
N MET A 1 -19.18 -9.39 -11.55
CA MET A 1 -17.90 -8.81 -11.07
C MET A 1 -17.95 -7.31 -11.29
N LYS A 2 -17.76 -6.51 -10.25
CA LYS A 2 -17.55 -5.06 -10.39
C LYS A 2 -16.08 -4.86 -10.76
N PHE A 3 -15.80 -4.64 -12.04
CA PHE A 3 -14.46 -4.34 -12.54
C PHE A 3 -14.09 -2.90 -12.18
N TYR A 4 -12.93 -2.70 -11.56
CA TYR A 4 -12.30 -1.38 -11.54
C TYR A 4 -11.91 -1.04 -12.97
N LYS A 5 -12.25 0.17 -13.41
CA LYS A 5 -11.87 0.65 -14.75
C LYS A 5 -10.45 1.15 -14.80
N TYR A 6 -9.99 1.70 -13.68
CA TYR A 6 -8.66 2.25 -13.55
C TYR A 6 -8.10 1.87 -12.18
N ILE A 7 -6.83 1.48 -12.15
CA ILE A 7 -6.08 1.12 -10.95
C ILE A 7 -4.68 1.73 -11.08
N GLU A 8 -4.23 2.43 -10.05
CA GLU A 8 -2.88 3.00 -10.01
C GLU A 8 -2.25 2.86 -8.61
N LEU A 9 -0.94 2.97 -8.56
CA LEU A 9 -0.20 3.16 -7.31
C LEU A 9 -0.12 4.66 -7.03
N ASP A 10 -0.58 5.10 -5.85
CA ASP A 10 -0.43 6.50 -5.44
C ASP A 10 1.06 6.87 -5.39
N ASP A 11 1.40 8.02 -5.95
CA ASP A 11 2.79 8.51 -5.99
C ASP A 11 3.29 8.94 -4.61
N LYS A 12 2.36 9.22 -3.68
CA LYS A 12 2.69 9.68 -2.33
C LYS A 12 3.11 8.53 -1.43
N ILE A 13 4.16 8.77 -0.65
CA ILE A 13 4.53 7.96 0.51
C ILE A 13 4.16 8.76 1.76
N VAL A 14 3.29 8.20 2.58
CA VAL A 14 2.96 8.76 3.90
C VAL A 14 3.90 8.12 4.90
N HIS A 15 4.38 8.89 5.88
CA HIS A 15 5.17 8.37 6.98
C HIS A 15 4.63 8.88 8.32
N GLY A 16 4.90 8.15 9.38
CA GLY A 16 4.46 8.53 10.71
C GLY A 16 4.99 7.62 11.80
N THR A 17 4.38 7.73 12.97
CA THR A 17 4.69 6.92 14.14
C THR A 17 3.41 6.25 14.62
N LEU A 18 3.45 4.94 14.83
CA LEU A 18 2.36 4.18 15.44
C LEU A 18 2.23 4.52 16.92
N GLU A 19 1.09 4.18 17.54
CA GLU A 19 0.86 4.45 18.97
C GLU A 19 1.90 3.80 19.90
N ASN A 20 2.51 2.70 19.47
CA ASN A 20 3.58 2.00 20.18
C ASN A 20 4.98 2.59 19.90
N GLY A 21 5.09 3.70 19.19
CA GLY A 21 6.35 4.40 18.92
C GLY A 21 7.14 3.91 17.70
N HIS A 22 6.69 2.85 17.01
CA HIS A 22 7.35 2.37 15.80
C HIS A 22 7.10 3.31 14.61
N LEU A 23 8.14 3.57 13.82
CA LEU A 23 8.02 4.34 12.59
C LEU A 23 7.35 3.48 11.51
N PHE A 24 6.56 4.13 10.65
CA PHE A 24 5.97 3.48 9.50
C PHE A 24 6.01 4.35 8.25
N TRP A 25 5.99 3.67 7.10
CA TRP A 25 5.81 4.23 5.77
C TRP A 25 4.65 3.51 5.09
N GLU A 26 3.81 4.24 4.38
CA GLU A 26 2.60 3.71 3.75
C GLU A 26 2.46 4.22 2.31
N LYS A 27 2.07 3.31 1.42
CA LYS A 27 1.58 3.61 0.07
C LYS A 27 0.22 2.98 -0.14
N GLU A 28 -0.56 3.58 -1.01
CA GLU A 28 -1.89 3.09 -1.38
C GLU A 28 -1.94 2.74 -2.86
N ILE A 29 -2.64 1.66 -3.19
CA ILE A 29 -3.14 1.43 -4.54
C ILE A 29 -4.57 1.93 -4.55
N ARG A 30 -4.89 2.77 -5.53
CA ARG A 30 -6.20 3.38 -5.68
C ARG A 30 -6.89 2.88 -6.93
N GLY A 31 -8.19 2.72 -6.86
CA GLY A 31 -9.03 2.24 -7.95
C GLY A 31 -10.22 3.16 -8.19
N TRP A 32 -10.65 3.25 -9.44
CA TRP A 32 -11.89 3.92 -9.83
C TRP A 32 -12.86 2.92 -10.47
N ASN A 33 -14.13 3.03 -10.08
CA ASN A 33 -15.23 2.20 -10.58
C ASN A 33 -16.40 3.08 -10.98
N ASP A 34 -16.93 2.87 -12.18
CA ASP A 34 -18.10 3.54 -12.76
C ASP A 34 -19.35 3.59 -11.87
N ASN A 35 -19.46 2.65 -10.92
CA ASN A 35 -20.65 2.52 -10.08
C ASN A 35 -20.69 3.47 -8.88
N GLU A 36 -19.62 4.23 -8.63
CA GLU A 36 -19.60 5.21 -7.55
C GLU A 36 -19.91 6.59 -8.11
N THR A 37 -20.82 7.33 -7.45
CA THR A 37 -21.20 8.72 -7.78
C THR A 37 -20.03 9.71 -7.59
N PHE A 38 -18.85 9.20 -7.25
CA PHE A 38 -17.65 9.95 -6.90
C PHE A 38 -16.67 9.91 -8.06
N LEU A 39 -16.12 11.09 -8.38
CA LEU A 39 -15.06 11.28 -9.37
C LEU A 39 -13.68 10.90 -8.81
N ASP A 40 -13.59 10.65 -7.50
CA ASP A 40 -12.34 10.45 -6.79
C ASP A 40 -11.93 8.96 -6.79
N MET A 41 -10.63 8.73 -6.80
CA MET A 41 -10.08 7.39 -6.70
C MET A 41 -10.11 6.90 -5.26
N THR A 42 -10.60 5.67 -5.05
CA THR A 42 -10.74 5.07 -3.73
C THR A 42 -9.54 4.18 -3.42
N SER A 43 -9.02 4.22 -2.20
CA SER A 43 -7.95 3.31 -1.74
C SER A 43 -8.48 1.88 -1.69
N ILE A 44 -7.86 0.99 -2.47
CA ILE A 44 -8.26 -0.42 -2.59
C ILE A 44 -7.26 -1.39 -1.94
N VAL A 45 -5.99 -0.98 -1.82
CA VAL A 45 -4.96 -1.72 -1.09
C VAL A 45 -4.08 -0.73 -0.34
N LYS A 46 -3.81 -1.01 0.94
CA LYS A 46 -2.83 -0.27 1.74
C LYS A 46 -1.62 -1.14 2.01
N ILE A 47 -0.43 -0.63 1.68
CA ILE A 47 0.84 -1.32 1.92
C ILE A 47 1.61 -0.48 2.93
N ARG A 48 1.94 -1.09 4.08
CA ARG A 48 2.63 -0.42 5.18
C ARG A 48 3.91 -1.16 5.54
N ALA A 49 5.03 -0.46 5.49
CA ALA A 49 6.29 -0.90 6.08
C ALA A 49 6.43 -0.34 7.49
N ILE A 50 6.76 -1.18 8.46
CA ILE A 50 6.91 -0.80 9.88
C ILE A 50 8.32 -1.16 10.33
N ASP A 51 9.00 -0.18 10.93
CA ASP A 51 10.32 -0.33 11.54
C ASP A 51 10.17 -0.73 13.01
N PHE A 52 10.38 -2.02 13.28
CA PHE A 52 10.44 -2.55 14.62
C PHE A 52 11.88 -2.50 15.10
N GLN A 53 12.20 -1.63 16.07
CA GLN A 53 13.56 -1.46 16.59
C GLN A 53 14.19 -2.75 17.15
N ASP A 54 13.35 -3.71 17.57
CA ASP A 54 13.77 -5.01 18.10
C ASP A 54 13.93 -6.08 17.01
N GLU A 55 13.63 -5.76 15.74
CA GLU A 55 13.73 -6.67 14.62
C GLU A 55 14.75 -6.19 13.59
N PRO A 56 15.54 -7.10 12.99
CA PRO A 56 16.57 -6.73 12.03
C PRO A 56 15.99 -6.25 10.70
N GLU A 57 14.73 -6.55 10.41
CA GLU A 57 14.07 -6.28 9.14
C GLU A 57 12.73 -5.57 9.36
N MET A 58 12.43 -4.63 8.46
CA MET A 58 11.11 -4.01 8.41
C MET A 58 10.04 -5.05 8.07
N LYS A 59 8.92 -5.02 8.79
CA LYS A 59 7.75 -5.80 8.41
C LYS A 59 6.88 -5.05 7.43
N ILE A 60 6.47 -5.73 6.37
CA ILE A 60 5.51 -5.22 5.42
C ILE A 60 4.15 -5.88 5.68
N ASN A 61 3.15 -5.06 5.92
CA ASN A 61 1.75 -5.45 6.00
C ASN A 61 1.02 -4.96 4.74
N VAL A 62 0.21 -5.84 4.14
CA VAL A 62 -0.64 -5.51 3.00
C VAL A 62 -2.09 -5.75 3.40
N ASP A 63 -2.91 -4.71 3.32
CA ASP A 63 -4.33 -4.74 3.63
C ASP A 63 -5.14 -4.52 2.35
N TYR A 64 -5.86 -5.54 1.92
CA TYR A 64 -6.70 -5.50 0.74
C TYR A 64 -8.14 -5.19 1.16
N SER A 65 -8.75 -4.17 0.55
CA SER A 65 -10.16 -3.83 0.81
C SER A 65 -11.12 -4.98 0.50
N ARG A 66 -10.70 -5.93 -0.36
CA ARG A 66 -11.43 -7.16 -0.68
C ARG A 66 -10.44 -8.30 -0.93
N SER A 67 -10.79 -9.51 -0.47
CA SER A 67 -9.93 -10.69 -0.59
C SER A 67 -9.67 -11.14 -2.03
N ASP A 68 -10.60 -10.89 -2.96
CA ASP A 68 -10.44 -11.29 -4.37
C ASP A 68 -9.37 -10.47 -5.13
N MET A 69 -8.88 -9.39 -4.53
CA MET A 69 -7.81 -8.56 -5.10
C MET A 69 -6.43 -9.18 -4.95
N GLU A 70 -6.23 -10.09 -3.99
CA GLU A 70 -4.94 -10.73 -3.74
C GLU A 70 -4.50 -11.59 -4.94
N GLU A 71 -5.46 -12.13 -5.67
CA GLU A 71 -5.24 -12.96 -6.86
C GLU A 71 -5.14 -12.13 -8.16
N ASP A 72 -5.38 -10.82 -8.12
CA ASP A 72 -5.33 -9.95 -9.30
C ASP A 72 -3.87 -9.64 -9.68
N LEU A 73 -3.46 -10.08 -10.88
CA LEU A 73 -2.09 -9.93 -11.38
C LEU A 73 -1.63 -8.46 -11.50
N MET A 74 -2.52 -7.54 -11.82
CA MET A 74 -2.18 -6.12 -11.92
C MET A 74 -1.94 -5.54 -10.52
N ILE A 75 -2.85 -5.85 -9.58
CA ILE A 75 -2.72 -5.43 -8.19
C ILE A 75 -1.45 -6.02 -7.58
N GLY A 76 -1.16 -7.31 -7.81
CA GLY A 76 0.08 -7.95 -7.34
C GLY A 76 1.34 -7.23 -7.80
N LYS A 77 1.43 -6.85 -9.09
CA LYS A 77 2.56 -6.07 -9.61
C LYS A 77 2.70 -4.69 -8.95
N LEU A 78 1.57 -4.02 -8.70
CA LEU A 78 1.57 -2.71 -8.03
C LEU A 78 1.96 -2.85 -6.55
N VAL A 79 1.54 -3.92 -5.88
CA VAL A 79 1.95 -4.24 -4.51
C VAL A 79 3.46 -4.45 -4.46
N ASP A 80 4.03 -5.25 -5.35
CA ASP A 80 5.48 -5.49 -5.37
C ASP A 80 6.28 -4.21 -5.65
N ARG A 81 5.78 -3.34 -6.53
CA ARG A 81 6.36 -2.00 -6.74
C ARG A 81 6.28 -1.16 -5.46
N ALA A 82 5.12 -1.12 -4.79
CA ALA A 82 4.95 -0.38 -3.56
C ALA A 82 5.87 -0.87 -2.44
N LYS A 83 6.07 -2.20 -2.32
CA LYS A 83 7.03 -2.80 -1.38
C LYS A 83 8.45 -2.29 -1.62
N ASN A 84 8.90 -2.29 -2.88
CA ASN A 84 10.23 -1.78 -3.23
C ASN A 84 10.36 -0.28 -2.95
N ASP A 85 9.35 0.52 -3.27
CA ASP A 85 9.32 1.96 -2.96
C ASP A 85 9.41 2.20 -1.45
N LEU A 86 8.71 1.41 -0.64
CA LEU A 86 8.71 1.54 0.82
C LEU A 86 10.03 1.10 1.46
N LEU A 87 10.61 -0.01 0.99
CA LEU A 87 11.91 -0.50 1.48
C LEU A 87 13.05 0.45 1.11
N THR A 88 12.93 1.20 0.01
CA THR A 88 13.91 2.22 -0.38
C THR A 88 13.67 3.56 0.31
N ALA A 89 12.43 3.89 0.68
CA ALA A 89 12.07 5.12 1.38
C ALA A 89 12.18 5.04 2.92
N GLY A 90 12.19 3.83 3.49
CA GLY A 90 12.50 3.59 4.90
C GLY A 90 13.88 4.14 5.31
N PRO A 91 14.31 4.01 6.58
CA PRO A 91 15.67 4.30 6.95
C PRO A 91 16.53 3.28 6.20
N ALA A 92 16.99 3.68 5.01
CA ALA A 92 17.94 2.94 4.24
C ALA A 92 19.12 2.68 5.18
N VAL A 93 19.32 1.40 5.50
CA VAL A 93 20.60 0.76 5.80
C VAL A 93 21.72 1.79 5.95
N GLN A 94 21.97 2.27 7.17
CA GLN A 94 23.21 2.97 7.48
C GLN A 94 24.37 1.98 7.48
#